data_AF-A0A8T2A0K6-F1
#
_entry.id   AF-A0A8T2A0K6-F1
#
_cell.length_a   1.000
_cell.length_b   1.000
_cell.length_c   1.000
_cell.angle_alpha   90.00
_cell.angle_beta   90.00
_cell.angle_gamma   90.00
#
_symmetry.space_group_name_H-M   'P 1'
#
loop_
_entity.id
_entity.type
_entity.pdbx_description
1 polymer ?
#
loop_
_entity_poly.entity_id
_entity_poly.type
_entity_poly.pdbx_seq_one_letter_code
_entity_poly.pdbx_strand_id
1 'polypeptide(L)' 'IDHRIIRKKIHVRVEQSRCAEEFNLRKKKKNDELKDAAKVRGETISTKRQPKGPKLRIHGRRYDLGDCHTH' A
#
# COMPACT_ATOMS: atom_id res chain seq x y z
N ILE A 1 5.94 26.48 13.65
CA ILE A 1 6.48 27.24 12.52
C ILE A 1 7.56 28.11 13.11
N ASP A 2 8.81 27.66 12.94
CA ASP A 2 10.00 28.50 12.76
C ASP A 2 11.10 27.53 12.33
N HIS A 3 11.18 27.32 11.01
CA HIS A 3 12.16 26.54 10.24
C HIS A 3 12.31 25.02 10.53
N ARG A 4 12.11 24.52 11.75
CA ARG A 4 12.22 23.10 12.12
C ARG A 4 11.01 22.61 12.93
N ILE A 5 10.46 21.46 12.53
CA ILE A 5 9.41 20.77 13.27
C ILE A 5 10.06 19.87 14.33
N ILE A 6 9.94 20.23 15.60
CA ILE A 6 10.41 19.44 16.74
C ILE A 6 9.24 18.65 17.32
N ARG A 7 9.43 17.34 17.56
CA ARG A 7 8.39 16.50 18.17
C ARG A 7 8.21 16.86 19.64
N LYS A 8 6.98 17.19 20.03
CA LYS A 8 6.60 17.38 21.43
C LYS A 8 5.91 16.12 21.94
N LYS A 9 6.15 15.77 23.21
CA LYS A 9 5.40 14.71 23.91
C LYS A 9 4.09 15.31 24.42
N ILE A 10 2.96 14.76 24.01
CA ILE A 10 1.64 15.24 24.38
C ILE A 10 1.01 14.21 25.32
N HIS A 11 0.51 14.65 26.47
CA HIS A 11 -0.28 13.81 27.36
C HIS A 11 -1.73 13.78 26.88
N VAL A 12 -2.13 12.67 26.26
CA VAL A 12 -3.48 12.47 25.72
C VAL A 12 -4.00 11.11 26.20
N ARG A 13 -5.31 11.00 26.38
CA ARG A 13 -5.97 9.69 26.58
C ARG A 13 -5.90 8.91 25.27
N VAL A 14 -5.84 7.58 25.33
CA VAL A 14 -5.67 6.75 24.13
C VAL A 14 -6.89 6.84 23.22
N GLU A 15 -6.81 7.64 22.17
CA GLU A 15 -7.62 7.50 20.96
C GLU A 15 -6.75 6.88 19.86
N GLN A 16 -7.20 5.75 19.32
CA GLN A 16 -6.41 4.96 18.37
C GLN A 16 -6.61 5.46 16.93
N SER A 17 -5.50 5.76 16.25
CA SER A 17 -5.53 6.08 14.82
C SER A 17 -5.59 4.80 13.97
N ARG A 18 -6.54 4.74 13.00
CA ARG A 18 -6.75 3.57 12.13
C ARG A 18 -5.60 3.30 11.13
N CYS A 19 -4.69 4.27 10.97
CA CYS A 19 -3.58 4.18 10.01
C CYS A 19 -2.65 2.98 10.29
N ALA A 20 -2.40 2.69 11.57
CA ALA A 20 -1.53 1.57 11.95
C ALA A 20 -2.19 0.22 11.65
N GLU A 21 -3.49 0.13 11.87
CA GLU A 21 -4.27 -1.08 11.62
C GLU A 21 -4.30 -1.43 10.13
N GLU A 22 -4.61 -0.46 9.26
CA GLU A 22 -4.66 -0.70 7.82
C GLU A 22 -3.31 -1.15 7.27
N PHE A 23 -2.22 -0.52 7.70
CA PHE A 23 -0.88 -0.85 7.24
C PHE A 23 -0.42 -2.22 7.73
N ASN A 24 -0.55 -2.51 9.02
CA ASN A 24 -0.08 -3.76 9.61
C ASN A 24 -0.96 -4.94 9.18
N LEU A 25 -2.29 -4.79 9.21
CA LEU A 25 -3.17 -5.91 8.87
C LEU A 25 -3.22 -6.16 7.37
N ARG A 26 -3.41 -5.13 6.54
CA ARG A 26 -3.73 -5.34 5.12
C ARG A 26 -2.52 -5.41 4.22
N LYS A 27 -1.40 -4.76 4.59
CA LYS A 27 -0.23 -4.65 3.72
C LYS A 27 0.90 -5.58 4.14
N LYS A 28 1.19 -5.71 5.44
CA LYS A 28 2.22 -6.67 5.90
C LYS A 28 1.78 -8.12 5.71
N LYS A 29 0.63 -8.52 6.25
CA LYS A 29 0.16 -9.92 6.15
C LYS A 29 0.12 -10.44 4.71
N LYS A 30 -0.50 -9.68 3.81
CA LYS A 30 -0.54 -10.02 2.38
C LYS A 30 0.86 -10.11 1.74
N ASN A 31 1.80 -9.26 2.15
CA ASN A 31 3.15 -9.32 1.64
C ASN A 31 3.92 -10.53 2.19
N ASP A 32 3.66 -10.93 3.43
CA ASP A 32 4.29 -12.09 4.05
C ASP A 32 3.80 -13.38 3.38
N GLU A 33 2.48 -13.50 3.14
CA GLU A 33 1.87 -14.58 2.35
C GLU A 33 2.50 -14.69 0.94
N LEU A 34 2.66 -13.56 0.25
CA LEU A 34 3.28 -13.51 -1.08
C LEU A 34 4.75 -13.93 -1.06
N LYS A 35 5.49 -13.57 -0.02
CA LYS A 35 6.88 -13.99 0.14
C LYS A 35 7.00 -15.46 0.42
N ASP A 36 6.11 -16.03 1.24
CA ASP A 36 6.14 -17.44 1.55
C ASP A 36 5.77 -18.29 0.32
N ALA A 37 4.76 -17.87 -0.46
CA ALA A 37 4.44 -18.48 -1.74
C ALA A 37 5.62 -18.41 -2.74
N ALA A 38 6.34 -17.29 -2.77
CA ALA A 38 7.51 -17.10 -3.63
C ALA A 38 8.69 -17.99 -3.23
N LYS A 39 8.97 -18.13 -1.92
CA LYS A 39 9.99 -19.04 -1.39
C LYS A 39 9.71 -20.48 -1.78
N VAL A 40 8.45 -20.93 -1.69
CA VAL A 40 8.05 -22.29 -2.09
C VAL A 40 8.30 -22.52 -3.59
N ARG A 41 8.05 -21.50 -4.43
CA ARG A 41 8.29 -21.56 -5.87
C ARG A 41 9.76 -21.37 -6.26
N GLY A 42 10.62 -20.91 -5.34
CA GLY A 42 12.01 -20.58 -5.60
C GLY A 42 12.22 -19.27 -6.37
N GLU A 43 11.20 -18.40 -6.44
CA GLU A 43 11.26 -17.14 -7.18
C GLU A 43 11.48 -15.94 -6.25
N THR A 44 12.24 -14.94 -6.71
CA THR A 44 12.44 -13.69 -5.94
C THR A 44 11.42 -12.64 -6.38
N ILE A 45 10.39 -12.42 -5.56
CA ILE A 45 9.31 -11.46 -5.86
C ILE A 45 9.52 -10.12 -5.12
N SER A 46 9.43 -9.01 -5.86
CA SER A 46 9.43 -7.66 -5.30
C SER A 46 8.03 -7.26 -4.82
N THR A 47 7.84 -7.19 -3.50
CA THR A 47 6.56 -6.82 -2.84
C THR A 47 6.36 -5.30 -2.67
N LYS A 48 7.16 -4.48 -3.34
CA LYS A 48 6.99 -3.01 -3.32
C LYS A 48 5.72 -2.61 -4.07
N ARG A 49 5.05 -1.56 -3.61
CA ARG A 49 3.88 -0.99 -4.29
C ARG A 49 4.31 -0.44 -5.64
N GLN A 50 3.66 -0.87 -6.71
CA GLN A 50 3.89 -0.32 -8.03
C GLN A 50 3.19 1.05 -8.16
N PRO A 51 3.85 2.06 -8.74
CA PRO A 51 3.19 3.32 -9.07
C PRO A 51 2.06 3.07 -10.08
N LYS A 52 1.05 3.96 -10.09
CA LYS A 52 -0.02 3.87 -11.07
C LYS A 52 0.58 4.05 -12.47
N GLY A 53 0.46 3.01 -13.30
CA GLY A 53 0.99 3.00 -14.66
C GLY A 53 0.31 4.02 -15.56
N PRO A 54 0.91 4.33 -16.73
CA PRO A 54 0.31 5.20 -17.72
C PRO A 54 -1.05 4.65 -18.15
N LYS A 55 -2.04 5.54 -18.31
CA LYS A 55 -3.36 5.15 -18.83
C LYS A 55 -3.19 4.59 -20.23
N LEU A 56 -3.58 3.34 -20.44
CA LEU A 56 -3.62 2.78 -21.78
C LEU A 56 -4.79 3.41 -22.55
N ARG A 57 -4.55 3.75 -23.81
CA ARG A 57 -5.59 4.22 -24.71
C ARG A 57 -6.08 3.06 -25.54
N ILE A 58 -7.24 2.51 -25.19
CA ILE A 58 -7.91 1.47 -25.98
C ILE A 58 -9.24 2.06 -26.49
N HIS A 59 -9.50 2.00 -27.80
CA HIS A 59 -10.72 2.52 -28.47
C HIS A 59 -11.08 3.99 -28.17
N GLY A 60 -10.10 4.90 -28.15
CA GLY A 60 -10.35 6.34 -27.98
C GLY A 60 -10.84 6.78 -26.59
N ARG A 61 -10.98 5.86 -25.63
CA ARG A 61 -11.33 6.15 -24.23
C ARG A 61 -10.12 5.93 -23.31
N ARG A 62 -9.96 6.82 -22.34
CA ARG A 62 -8.90 6.74 -21.31
C ARG A 62 -9.42 5.88 -20.15
N TYR A 63 -9.02 4.61 -20.09
CA TYR A 63 -9.30 3.73 -18.96
C TYR A 63 -8.04 3.54 -18.10
N ASP A 64 -8.20 3.43 -16.78
CA ASP A 64 -7.12 2.94 -15.94
C ASP A 64 -7.12 1.40 -16.02
N LEU A 65 -5.93 0.79 -16.11
CA LEU A 65 -5.69 -0.66 -16.25
C LEU A 65 -6.27 -1.55 -15.12
N GLY A 66 -7.02 -0.97 -14.18
CA GLY A 66 -7.56 -1.64 -12.98
C GLY A 66 -9.07 -1.53 -12.81
N ASP A 67 -9.82 -0.99 -13.78
CA ASP A 67 -11.27 -0.82 -13.69
C ASP A 67 -12.08 -2.07 -14.12
N CYS A 68 -11.41 -3.20 -14.36
CA CYS A 68 -12.04 -4.48 -14.67
C CYS A 68 -12.04 -5.41 -13.45
N HIS A 69 -12.87 -5.12 -12.45
CA HIS A 69 -13.49 -6.13 -11.55
C HIS A 69 -14.60 -5.48 -10.72
N THR A 70 -15.81 -5.45 -11.26
CA THR A 70 -17.04 -5.48 -10.46
C THR A 70 -18.06 -6.26 -11.28
N HIS A 71 -18.52 -7.38 -10.71
CA HIS A 71 -19.56 -8.24 -11.25
C HIS A 71 -20.88 -7.48 -11.45
#